data_AF-A0A063BQ09-F1
#
_entry.id   AF-A0A063BQ09-F1
#
_cell.length_a   1.000
_cell.length_b   1.000
_cell.length_c   1.000
_cell.angle_alpha   90.00
_cell.angle_beta   90.00
_cell.angle_gamma   90.00
#
_symmetry.space_group_name_H-M   'P 1'
#
loop_
_entity.id
_entity.type
_entity.pdbx_description
1 polymer ?
#
loop_
_entity_poly.entity_id
_entity_poly.type
_entity_poly.pdbx_seq_one_letter_code
_entity_poly.pdbx_strand_id
1 'polypeptide(L)'
;MLCIADTTELNFNGQEMEGLGALSYEAQRGMYLHPTYVVTPDREPLGVLDAWIWAREARDADGQRGGIKESVRWIEGLRSKLRCCPRHVWCT
;
A
#
# COMPACT_ATOMS: atom_id res chain seq x y z
N MET A 1 -20.45 4.29 3.55
CA MET A 1 -19.45 3.38 2.96
C MET A 1 -18.25 3.24 3.90
N LEU A 2 -17.51 2.14 3.79
CA LEU A 2 -16.29 1.88 4.56
C LEU A 2 -15.08 1.80 3.61
N CYS A 3 -14.03 2.57 3.90
CA CYS A 3 -12.77 2.55 3.16
C CYS A 3 -11.70 1.80 3.97
N ILE A 4 -11.54 0.51 3.70
CA ILE A 4 -10.61 -0.38 4.37
C ILE A 4 -9.23 -0.17 3.77
N ALA A 5 -8.22 0.05 4.60
CA ALA A 5 -6.83 0.15 4.15
C ALA A 5 -5.98 -0.82 4.97
N ASP A 6 -5.11 -1.56 4.30
CA ASP A 6 -4.18 -2.48 4.94
C ASP A 6 -2.91 -2.62 4.09
N THR A 7 -1.87 -3.27 4.59
CA THR A 7 -0.59 -3.46 3.88
C THR A 7 -0.34 -4.93 3.65
N THR A 8 -0.03 -5.30 2.40
CA THR A 8 0.34 -6.67 2.03
C THR A 8 1.64 -6.72 1.24
N GLU A 9 2.26 -7.89 1.19
CA GLU A 9 3.50 -8.16 0.47
C GLU A 9 3.21 -8.92 -0.82
N LEU A 10 3.76 -8.42 -1.92
CA LEU A 10 3.79 -9.10 -3.21
C LEU A 10 5.15 -9.79 -3.34
N ASN A 11 5.19 -11.08 -3.07
CA ASN A 11 6.42 -11.88 -3.10
C ASN A 11 6.67 -12.45 -4.49
N PHE A 12 7.80 -12.08 -5.08
CA PHE A 12 8.22 -12.50 -6.42
C PHE A 12 9.51 -13.35 -6.38
N ASN A 13 9.78 -14.02 -5.27
CA ASN A 13 10.92 -14.92 -5.16
C ASN A 13 10.94 -15.96 -6.29
N GLY A 14 12.11 -16.13 -6.92
CA GLY A 14 12.29 -17.06 -8.03
C GLY A 14 11.89 -16.51 -9.40
N GLN A 15 11.49 -15.24 -9.49
CA GLN A 15 11.32 -14.52 -10.75
C GLN A 15 12.51 -13.55 -10.95
N GLU A 16 13.07 -13.52 -12.15
CA GLU A 16 14.05 -12.49 -12.53
C GLU A 16 13.30 -11.22 -12.93
N MET A 17 13.31 -10.23 -12.04
CA MET A 17 12.65 -8.94 -12.24
C MET A 17 13.50 -7.82 -11.65
N GLU A 18 13.62 -6.73 -12.39
CA GLU A 18 14.27 -5.51 -11.91
C GLU A 18 13.33 -4.69 -11.02
N GLY A 19 13.90 -3.86 -10.15
CA GLY A 19 13.13 -2.94 -9.31
C GLY A 19 12.46 -3.57 -8.08
N LEU A 20 12.71 -4.84 -7.77
CA LEU A 20 12.22 -5.48 -6.55
C LEU A 20 13.03 -5.04 -5.31
N GLY A 21 12.33 -4.90 -4.19
CA GLY A 21 12.91 -4.53 -2.91
C GLY A 21 12.88 -5.68 -1.91
N ALA A 22 13.49 -5.45 -0.74
CA ALA A 22 13.51 -6.44 0.33
C ALA A 22 12.17 -6.47 1.12
N LEU A 23 11.58 -7.65 1.29
CA LEU A 23 10.36 -7.88 2.08
C LEU A 23 10.66 -8.07 3.58
N SER A 24 9.70 -8.57 4.36
CA SER A 24 9.86 -8.76 5.82
C SER A 24 11.09 -9.58 6.17
N TYR A 25 11.39 -10.59 5.33
CA TYR A 25 12.67 -11.29 5.36
C TYR A 25 13.59 -10.72 4.28
N GLU A 26 14.81 -10.32 4.67
CA GLU A 26 15.78 -9.69 3.77
C GLU A 26 16.20 -10.56 2.57
N ALA A 27 16.04 -11.88 2.66
CA ALA A 27 16.32 -12.78 1.54
C ALA A 27 15.22 -12.75 0.47
N GLN A 28 14.01 -12.29 0.82
CA GLN A 28 12.88 -12.26 -0.09
C GLN A 28 12.87 -10.98 -0.93
N ARG A 29 12.43 -11.09 -2.18
CA ARG A 29 12.35 -9.99 -3.14
C ARG A 29 10.90 -9.77 -3.56
N GLY A 30 10.47 -8.53 -3.51
CA GLY A 30 9.09 -8.18 -3.80
C GLY A 30 8.78 -6.70 -3.67
N MET A 31 7.49 -6.40 -3.57
CA MET A 31 6.98 -5.05 -3.35
C MET A 31 5.92 -5.06 -2.24
N TYR A 32 5.75 -3.92 -1.61
CA TYR A 32 4.62 -3.69 -0.72
C TYR A 32 3.48 -3.04 -1.49
N LEU A 33 2.27 -3.42 -1.12
CA LEU A 33 1.02 -2.87 -1.62
C LEU A 33 0.20 -2.41 -0.42
N HIS A 34 -0.19 -1.13 -0.42
CA HIS A 34 -1.10 -0.55 0.55
C HIS A 34 -2.36 -0.05 -0.17
N PRO A 35 -3.36 -0.91 -0.41
CA PRO A 35 -4.57 -0.52 -1.11
C PRO A 35 -5.60 0.05 -0.14
N THR A 36 -6.44 0.94 -0.65
CA THR A 36 -7.73 1.31 -0.04
C THR A 36 -8.84 0.65 -0.82
N TYR A 37 -9.55 -0.27 -0.18
CA TYR A 37 -10.70 -0.97 -0.72
C TYR A 37 -12.00 -0.38 -0.16
N VAL A 38 -13.01 -0.21 -1.02
CA VAL A 38 -14.28 0.43 -0.66
C VAL A 38 -15.41 -0.59 -0.67
N VAL A 39 -16.17 -0.61 0.42
CA VAL A 39 -17.36 -1.46 0.57
C VAL A 39 -18.58 -0.64 1.04
N THR A 40 -19.76 -1.02 0.59
CA THR A 40 -21.03 -0.46 1.08
C THR A 40 -21.41 -1.04 2.46
N PRO A 41 -22.35 -0.42 3.20
CA PRO A 41 -22.90 -1.02 4.42
C PRO A 41 -23.52 -2.40 4.20
N ASP A 42 -24.07 -2.64 3.00
CA ASP A 42 -24.64 -3.92 2.58
C ASP A 42 -23.58 -4.94 2.14
N ARG A 43 -22.29 -4.63 2.36
CA ARG A 43 -21.12 -5.48 2.05
C ARG A 43 -20.87 -5.67 0.55
N GLU A 44 -21.38 -4.76 -0.27
CA GLU A 44 -21.08 -4.77 -1.69
C GLU A 44 -19.67 -4.19 -1.95
N PRO A 45 -18.81 -4.90 -2.69
CA PRO A 45 -17.49 -4.41 -3.02
C PRO A 45 -17.53 -3.40 -4.17
N LEU A 46 -17.17 -2.15 -3.90
CA LEU A 46 -17.11 -1.10 -4.93
C LEU A 46 -15.74 -1.05 -5.64
N GLY A 47 -14.73 -1.71 -5.09
CA GLY A 47 -13.40 -1.85 -5.70
C GLY A 47 -12.29 -1.10 -4.96
N VAL A 48 -11.14 -0.96 -5.61
CA VAL A 48 -9.95 -0.28 -5.07
C VAL A 48 -10.00 1.20 -5.47
N LEU A 49 -9.92 2.07 -4.47
CA LEU A 49 -9.94 3.52 -4.64
C LEU A 49 -8.54 4.12 -4.80
N ASP A 50 -7.55 3.55 -4.11
CA ASP A 50 -6.17 4.04 -4.08
C ASP A 50 -5.23 2.87 -3.79
N ALA A 51 -4.01 2.93 -4.30
CA ALA A 51 -2.99 1.93 -4.02
C ALA A 51 -1.59 2.56 -4.03
N TRP A 52 -0.92 2.52 -2.89
CA TRP A 52 0.51 2.83 -2.81
C TRP A 52 1.30 1.54 -3.00
N ILE A 53 2.07 1.47 -4.08
CA ILE A 53 2.99 0.37 -4.36
C ILE A 53 4.42 0.86 -4.27
N TRP A 54 5.29 0.12 -3.57
CA TRP A 54 6.72 0.47 -3.50
C TRP A 54 7.60 -0.75 -3.28
N ALA A 55 8.84 -0.65 -3.76
CA ALA A 55 9.92 -1.55 -3.43
C ALA A 55 10.75 -0.93 -2.29
N ARG A 56 11.09 -1.73 -1.27
CA ARG A 56 11.92 -1.24 -0.17
C ARG A 56 13.39 -1.36 -0.46
N GLU A 57 14.13 -0.32 -0.07
CA GLU A 57 15.60 -0.34 -0.04
C GLU A 57 16.11 -1.43 0.91
N ALA A 58 17.23 -2.06 0.58
CA ALA A 58 17.88 -3.02 1.45
C ALA A 58 18.41 -2.32 2.73
N ARG A 59 18.63 -3.10 3.78
CA ARG A 59 19.40 -2.60 4.93
C ARG A 59 20.86 -2.43 4.55
N ASP A 60 21.48 -1.39 5.11
CA ASP A 60 22.92 -1.18 5.04
C ASP A 60 23.68 -2.10 6.03
N ALA A 61 25.01 -1.94 6.07
CA ALA A 61 25.88 -2.70 6.96
C ALA A 61 25.59 -2.47 8.45
N ASP A 62 25.03 -1.31 8.79
CA ASP A 62 24.64 -0.94 10.16
C ASP A 62 23.21 -1.40 10.50
N GLY A 63 22.53 -2.06 9.55
CA GLY A 63 21.15 -2.54 9.69
C GLY A 63 20.09 -1.44 9.54
N GLN A 64 20.48 -0.22 9.15
CA GLN A 64 19.55 0.86 8.89
C GLN A 64 18.97 0.74 7.49
N ARG A 65 17.74 1.25 7.34
CA ARG A 65 17.03 1.26 6.05
C ARG A 65 16.77 2.69 5.66
N GLY A 66 17.17 3.04 4.44
CA GLY A 66 16.90 4.34 3.85
C GLY A 66 15.46 4.48 3.36
N GLY A 67 15.23 5.52 2.56
CA GLY A 67 13.92 5.86 2.03
C GLY A 67 12.98 6.59 2.99
N ILE A 68 11.75 6.79 2.54
CA ILE A 68 10.71 7.50 3.30
C ILE A 68 10.14 6.56 4.36
N LYS A 69 9.85 7.11 5.56
CA LYS A 69 9.20 6.36 6.63
C LYS A 69 7.85 5.80 6.15
N GLU A 70 7.76 4.48 6.07
CA GLU A 70 6.60 3.81 5.46
C GLU A 70 5.27 4.09 6.16
N SER A 71 5.27 4.56 7.41
CA SER A 71 4.04 4.95 8.12
C SER A 71 3.32 6.14 7.47
N VAL A 72 4.00 6.91 6.61
CA VAL A 72 3.39 8.03 5.86
C VAL A 72 2.25 7.55 4.94
N ARG A 73 2.24 6.26 4.56
CA ARG A 73 1.21 5.66 3.69
C ARG A 73 -0.21 5.86 4.19
N TRP A 74 -0.42 5.83 5.50
CA TRP A 74 -1.73 6.03 6.11
C TRP A 74 -2.25 7.45 5.90
N ILE A 75 -1.34 8.44 5.99
CA ILE A 75 -1.66 9.86 5.80
C ILE A 75 -1.92 10.15 4.32
N GLU A 76 -1.08 9.62 3.42
CA GLU A 76 -1.29 9.82 1.99
C GLU A 76 -2.53 9.11 1.47
N GLY A 77 -2.80 7.88 1.94
CA GLY A 77 -4.04 7.18 1.62
C GLY A 77 -5.28 7.95 2.07
N LEU A 78 -5.25 8.56 3.26
CA LEU A 78 -6.34 9.45 3.71
C LEU A 78 -6.47 10.69 2.81
N ARG A 79 -5.36 11.32 2.42
CA ARG A 79 -5.35 12.49 1.54
C ARG A 79 -5.88 12.16 0.14
N SER A 80 -5.52 11.00 -0.41
CA SER A 80 -6.00 10.50 -1.70
C SER A 80 -7.53 10.32 -1.67
N LYS A 81 -8.06 9.68 -0.62
CA LYS A 81 -9.52 9.53 -0.40
C LYS A 81 -10.25 10.87 -0.44
N LEU A 82 -9.75 11.87 0.29
CA LEU A 82 -10.37 13.20 0.35
C LEU A 82 -10.36 13.93 -1.01
N ARG A 83 -9.41 13.63 -1.89
CA ARG A 83 -9.36 14.20 -3.25
C ARG A 83 -10.36 13.52 -4.19
N CYS A 84 -10.43 12.19 -4.16
CA CYS A 84 -11.25 11.42 -5.10
C CYS A 84 -12.73 11.33 -4.70
N CYS A 85 -13.06 11.58 -3.42
CA CYS A 85 -14.41 11.46 -2.87
C CYS A 85 -14.94 12.86 -2.46
N PRO A 86 -15.73 13.54 -3.32
CA PRO A 86 -16.40 14.75 -2.89
C PRO A 86 -17.36 14.41 -1.74
N ARG A 87 -17.36 15.21 -0.67
CA ARG A 87 -18.16 14.99 0.55
C ARG A 87 -19.67 14.80 0.30
N HIS A 88 -20.15 15.17 -0.89
CA HIS A 88 -21.55 15.18 -1.29
C HIS A 88 -21.98 13.97 -2.15
N VAL A 89 -21.06 13.19 -2.71
CA VAL A 89 -21.39 12.13 -3.69
C VAL A 89 -21.61 10.77 -3.03
N TRP A 90 -21.14 10.58 -1.80
CA TRP A 90 -21.02 9.24 -1.19
C TRP A 90 -21.60 9.14 0.23
N CYS A 91 -22.35 10.17 0.65
CA CYS A 91 -22.93 10.29 1.99
C CYS A 91 -24.47 10.25 2.00
N THR A 92 -25.10 9.93 0.86
CA THR A 92 -26.54 9.62 0.76
C THR A 92 -26.78 8.13 0.91
#